data_AF-A0A2J7YXY1-F1
#
_entry.id   AF-A0A2J7YXY1-F1
#
_cell.length_a   1.000
_cell.length_b   1.000
_cell.length_c   1.000
_cell.angle_alpha   90.00
_cell.angle_beta   90.00
_cell.angle_gamma   90.00
#
_symmetry.space_group_name_H-M   'P 1'
#
loop_
_entity.id
_entity.type
_entity.pdbx_description
1 polymer ?
#
loop_
_entity_poly.entity_id
_entity_poly.type
_entity_poly.pdbx_seq_one_letter_code
_entity_poly.pdbx_strand_id
1 'polypeptide(L)'
;MAQKDPMCWQAWQDNPNAMWNWNGLYRNGSAGNFPAVIPDGQLCSGGHTESGRYNSLDTPGAWQTTNIGSKFTVKLYDQASHGADYFKVYVSRQGYDPTTQPLKWSDLQLVTTTGKYGPSQNYSIDVSTSGYTGRHVVYTIWQASHMDQTYFLCSDVNFG
;
A
#
# COMPACT_ATOMS: atom_id res chain seq x y z
N MET A 1 12.76 -11.12 16.64
CA MET A 1 11.62 -10.66 15.84
C MET A 1 10.69 -11.81 15.45
N ALA A 2 11.19 -12.96 15.00
CA ALA A 2 10.39 -14.11 14.56
C ALA A 2 9.10 -14.43 15.35
N GLN A 3 9.12 -14.39 16.70
CA GLN A 3 7.92 -14.66 17.50
C GLN A 3 7.03 -13.44 17.78
N LYS A 4 7.59 -12.23 17.77
CA LYS A 4 6.87 -10.99 18.12
C LYS A 4 6.28 -10.30 16.89
N ASP A 5 6.99 -10.38 15.78
CA ASP A 5 6.65 -9.80 14.50
C ASP A 5 7.18 -10.73 13.39
N PRO A 6 6.49 -11.87 13.17
CA PRO A 6 6.92 -12.87 12.20
C PRO A 6 6.96 -12.32 10.77
N MET A 7 6.08 -11.38 10.44
CA MET A 7 5.98 -10.83 9.08
C MET A 7 7.10 -9.85 8.77
N CYS A 8 7.47 -8.96 9.70
CA CYS A 8 8.68 -8.17 9.52
C CYS A 8 9.92 -9.08 9.56
N TRP A 9 9.96 -10.10 10.42
CA TRP A 9 11.10 -11.01 10.48
C TRP A 9 11.35 -11.71 9.15
N GLN A 10 10.33 -12.30 8.51
CA GLN A 10 10.52 -12.95 7.21
C GLN A 10 10.93 -11.95 6.11
N ALA A 11 10.40 -10.72 6.13
CA ALA A 11 10.81 -9.70 5.18
C ALA A 11 12.28 -9.30 5.33
N TRP A 12 12.76 -9.14 6.57
CA TRP A 12 14.18 -8.90 6.85
C TRP A 12 15.08 -10.07 6.46
N GLN A 13 14.60 -11.31 6.54
CA GLN A 13 15.36 -12.49 6.08
C GLN A 13 15.42 -12.59 4.56
N ASP A 14 14.33 -12.24 3.87
CA ASP A 14 14.24 -12.26 2.42
C ASP A 14 15.12 -11.18 1.78
N ASN A 15 14.89 -9.91 2.14
CA ASN A 15 15.70 -8.80 1.64
C ASN A 15 15.69 -7.60 2.60
N PRO A 16 16.77 -7.34 3.34
CA PRO A 16 16.88 -6.17 4.21
C PRO A 16 16.64 -4.83 3.49
N ASN A 17 16.91 -4.77 2.19
CA ASN A 17 16.72 -3.56 1.40
C ASN A 17 15.25 -3.22 1.15
N ALA A 18 14.31 -4.15 1.37
CA ALA A 18 12.89 -3.81 1.38
C ALA A 18 12.58 -2.75 2.46
N MET A 19 13.29 -2.81 3.60
CA MET A 19 13.13 -1.88 4.71
C MET A 19 14.12 -0.71 4.64
N TRP A 20 15.38 -0.93 4.24
CA TRP A 20 16.32 0.19 4.09
C TRP A 20 15.87 1.18 3.00
N ASN A 21 15.35 0.65 1.90
CA ASN A 21 14.81 1.45 0.78
C ASN A 21 13.28 1.48 0.83
N TRP A 22 12.72 1.78 2.00
CA TRP A 22 11.26 1.86 2.22
C TRP A 22 10.57 2.89 1.31
N ASN A 23 11.30 3.91 0.83
CA ASN A 23 10.81 4.94 -0.08
C ASN A 23 10.86 4.54 -1.58
N GLY A 24 11.36 3.34 -1.91
CA GLY A 24 11.66 2.92 -3.28
C GLY A 24 10.64 1.98 -3.92
N LEU A 25 9.44 1.82 -3.34
CA LEU A 25 8.41 0.91 -3.83
C LEU A 25 7.56 1.57 -4.93
N TYR A 26 8.13 1.69 -6.12
CA TYR A 26 7.50 2.35 -7.27
C TYR A 26 7.64 1.55 -8.56
N ARG A 27 6.83 1.89 -9.57
CA ARG A 27 7.03 1.51 -10.97
C ARG A 27 7.03 2.75 -11.86
N ASN A 28 7.78 2.71 -12.94
CA ASN A 28 7.73 3.72 -14.00
C ASN A 28 6.88 3.22 -15.18
N GLY A 29 6.23 4.12 -15.91
CA GLY A 29 5.58 3.81 -17.19
C GLY A 29 4.30 2.98 -17.07
N SER A 30 3.55 3.09 -15.97
CA SER A 30 2.32 2.30 -15.76
C SER A 30 1.14 2.82 -16.60
N ALA A 31 1.21 4.04 -17.13
CA ALA A 31 0.18 4.67 -17.96
C ALA A 31 -1.25 4.60 -17.36
N GLY A 32 -1.36 4.58 -16.03
CA GLY A 32 -2.61 4.47 -15.29
C GLY A 32 -3.31 3.09 -15.33
N ASN A 33 -2.75 2.08 -16.01
CA ASN A 33 -3.32 0.73 -16.11
C ASN A 33 -2.69 -0.25 -15.10
N PHE A 34 -2.92 -0.01 -13.82
CA PHE A 34 -2.25 -0.73 -12.74
C PHE A 34 -2.51 -2.26 -12.72
N PRO A 35 -3.75 -2.76 -12.92
CA PRO A 35 -3.98 -4.21 -12.93
C PRO A 35 -3.26 -4.95 -14.05
N ALA A 36 -2.88 -4.28 -15.15
CA ALA A 36 -2.12 -4.89 -16.23
C ALA A 36 -0.64 -5.11 -15.87
N VAL A 37 -0.09 -4.34 -14.92
CA VAL A 37 1.32 -4.40 -14.50
C VAL A 37 1.52 -4.94 -13.09
N ILE A 38 0.43 -5.13 -12.35
CA ILE A 38 0.40 -5.70 -11.00
C ILE A 38 -0.59 -6.86 -10.98
N PRO A 39 -0.10 -8.10 -11.12
CA PRO A 39 -0.93 -9.29 -10.97
C PRO A 39 -1.54 -9.41 -9.56
N ASP A 40 -2.64 -10.15 -9.47
CA ASP A 40 -3.21 -10.57 -8.19
C ASP A 40 -2.15 -11.31 -7.34
N GLY A 41 -2.13 -11.02 -6.03
CA GLY A 41 -1.14 -11.53 -5.09
C GLY A 41 0.20 -10.80 -5.13
N GLN A 42 0.36 -9.76 -5.96
CA GLN A 42 1.60 -8.97 -6.06
C GLN A 42 1.36 -7.48 -5.78
N LEU A 43 0.25 -7.15 -5.13
CA LEU A 43 -0.16 -5.76 -4.93
C LEU A 43 0.79 -5.03 -3.99
N CYS A 44 1.26 -5.69 -2.92
CA CYS A 44 2.07 -5.08 -1.88
C CYS A 44 3.55 -4.96 -2.26
N SER A 45 4.04 -5.75 -3.23
CA SER A 45 5.34 -5.55 -3.86
C SER A 45 5.31 -4.63 -5.09
N GLY A 46 4.14 -4.12 -5.49
CA GLY A 46 3.99 -3.35 -6.72
C GLY A 46 4.32 -4.16 -7.98
N GLY A 47 3.87 -5.42 -8.06
CA GLY A 47 4.13 -6.31 -9.19
C GLY A 47 5.59 -6.77 -9.25
N HIS A 48 6.15 -7.18 -8.11
CA HIS A 48 7.56 -7.53 -7.94
C HIS A 48 8.51 -6.45 -8.47
N THR A 49 8.22 -5.18 -8.20
CA THR A 49 9.02 -4.07 -8.71
C THR A 49 10.45 -4.11 -8.19
N GLU A 50 11.34 -3.33 -8.81
CA GLU A 50 12.73 -3.15 -8.37
C GLU A 50 13.48 -4.49 -8.24
N SER A 51 13.35 -5.32 -9.28
CA SER A 51 13.95 -6.66 -9.37
C SER A 51 13.54 -7.59 -8.22
N GLY A 52 12.30 -7.47 -7.76
CA GLY A 52 11.73 -8.30 -6.71
C GLY A 52 12.16 -7.93 -5.29
N ARG A 53 12.72 -6.73 -5.08
CA ARG A 53 13.21 -6.28 -3.77
C ARG A 53 12.15 -6.33 -2.67
N TYR A 54 10.88 -6.19 -3.03
CA TYR A 54 9.76 -6.09 -2.08
C TYR A 54 8.86 -7.33 -2.06
N ASN A 55 9.27 -8.46 -2.65
CA ASN A 55 8.42 -9.65 -2.82
C ASN A 55 7.91 -10.22 -1.49
N SER A 56 8.71 -10.16 -0.43
CA SER A 56 8.29 -10.61 0.91
C SER A 56 7.13 -9.82 1.51
N LEU A 57 6.77 -8.66 0.96
CA LEU A 57 5.60 -7.89 1.38
C LEU A 57 4.28 -8.50 0.88
N ASP A 58 4.32 -9.42 -0.08
CA ASP A 58 3.13 -10.10 -0.62
C ASP A 58 2.71 -11.33 0.22
N THR A 59 3.53 -11.76 1.19
CA THR A 59 3.27 -12.95 2.01
C THR A 59 2.02 -12.75 2.88
N PRO A 60 0.97 -13.59 2.75
CA PRO A 60 -0.16 -13.57 3.68
C PRO A 60 0.29 -13.94 5.09
N GLY A 61 -0.26 -13.26 6.10
CA GLY A 61 0.09 -13.55 7.48
C GLY A 61 -0.32 -12.45 8.45
N ALA A 62 0.03 -12.66 9.73
CA ALA A 62 -0.34 -11.75 10.81
C ALA A 62 0.57 -10.50 10.83
N TRP A 63 0.51 -9.67 9.78
CA TRP A 63 1.18 -8.37 9.74
C TRP A 63 0.68 -7.49 10.88
N GLN A 64 1.56 -6.65 11.44
CA GLN A 64 1.19 -5.77 12.54
C GLN A 64 0.22 -4.68 12.03
N THR A 65 -0.93 -4.53 12.71
CA THR A 65 -1.95 -3.55 12.33
C THR A 65 -1.83 -2.24 13.09
N THR A 66 -2.26 -1.16 12.45
CA THR A 66 -2.58 0.12 13.11
C THR A 66 -4.09 0.22 13.36
N ASN A 67 -4.49 0.57 14.59
CA ASN A 67 -5.91 0.78 14.91
C ASN A 67 -6.40 2.11 14.33
N ILE A 68 -7.53 2.07 13.62
CA ILE A 68 -8.14 3.24 12.99
C ILE A 68 -9.66 3.24 13.17
N GLY A 69 -10.26 4.43 13.11
CA GLY A 69 -11.71 4.58 13.02
C GLY A 69 -12.21 4.56 11.58
N SER A 70 -13.53 4.67 11.42
CA SER A 70 -14.17 4.82 10.10
C SER A 70 -13.79 6.13 9.37
N LYS A 71 -13.28 7.11 10.10
CA LYS A 71 -12.64 8.30 9.53
C LYS A 71 -11.16 8.29 9.93
N PHE A 72 -10.29 8.35 8.93
CA PHE A 72 -8.85 8.34 9.13
C PHE A 72 -8.15 9.15 8.05
N THR A 73 -6.87 9.48 8.29
CA THR A 73 -6.05 10.22 7.33
C THR A 73 -4.90 9.32 6.89
N VAL A 74 -4.78 9.07 5.59
CA VAL A 74 -3.55 8.50 5.01
C VAL A 74 -2.53 9.64 4.94
N LYS A 75 -1.37 9.43 5.58
CA LYS A 75 -0.27 10.39 5.58
C LYS A 75 0.88 9.83 4.77
N LEU A 76 1.28 10.55 3.72
CA LEU A 76 2.42 10.18 2.90
C LEU A 76 3.54 11.20 3.09
N TYR A 77 4.76 10.70 3.30
CA TYR A 77 5.97 11.51 3.34
C TYR A 77 6.77 11.29 2.04
N ASP A 78 7.14 12.39 1.41
CA ASP A 78 7.84 12.44 0.14
C ASP A 78 9.08 13.33 0.29
N GLN A 79 10.25 12.71 0.38
CA GLN A 79 11.50 13.43 0.56
C GLN A 79 11.81 14.38 -0.60
N ALA A 80 11.34 14.06 -1.81
CA ALA A 80 11.68 14.77 -3.05
C ALA A 80 10.62 15.80 -3.47
N SER A 81 9.48 15.84 -2.77
CA SER A 81 8.38 16.78 -3.05
C SER A 81 7.93 16.74 -4.50
N HIS A 82 7.73 15.53 -5.04
CA HIS A 82 7.35 15.27 -6.42
C HIS A 82 5.95 15.78 -6.81
N GLY A 83 5.11 16.13 -5.83
CA GLY A 83 3.69 16.35 -6.04
C GLY A 83 2.94 15.06 -6.32
N ALA A 84 1.63 15.17 -6.54
CA ALA A 84 0.80 14.05 -6.95
C ALA A 84 -0.21 14.48 -8.01
N ASP A 85 -0.33 13.70 -9.07
CA ASP A 85 -1.43 13.87 -10.02
C ASP A 85 -2.74 13.39 -9.41
N TYR A 86 -2.67 12.30 -8.64
CA TYR A 86 -3.74 11.83 -7.77
C TYR A 86 -3.21 10.81 -6.76
N PHE A 87 -4.00 10.61 -5.71
CA PHE A 87 -3.99 9.40 -4.89
C PHE A 87 -5.28 8.62 -5.13
N LYS A 88 -5.17 7.29 -5.18
CA LYS A 88 -6.32 6.38 -5.04
C LYS A 88 -6.11 5.57 -3.78
N VAL A 89 -7.10 5.58 -2.89
CA VAL A 89 -7.08 4.79 -1.66
C VAL A 89 -8.16 3.72 -1.75
N TYR A 90 -7.74 2.49 -1.56
CA TYR A 90 -8.59 1.32 -1.50
C TYR A 90 -8.55 0.71 -0.11
N VAL A 91 -9.61 -0.01 0.26
CA VAL A 91 -9.66 -0.84 1.46
C VAL A 91 -10.13 -2.24 1.05
N SER A 92 -9.53 -3.28 1.62
CA SER A 92 -9.99 -4.64 1.41
C SER A 92 -11.44 -4.80 1.89
N ARG A 93 -12.27 -5.51 1.13
CA ARG A 93 -13.69 -5.72 1.42
C ARG A 93 -13.89 -6.49 2.72
N GLN A 94 -15.04 -6.29 3.37
CA GLN A 94 -15.45 -7.10 4.52
C GLN A 94 -15.49 -8.59 4.12
N GLY A 95 -14.90 -9.45 4.94
CA GLY A 95 -14.80 -10.88 4.69
C GLY A 95 -13.47 -11.35 4.06
N TYR A 96 -12.62 -10.44 3.57
CA TYR A 96 -11.23 -10.75 3.21
C TYR A 96 -10.39 -10.97 4.46
N ASP A 97 -9.59 -12.05 4.47
CA ASP A 97 -8.66 -12.37 5.57
C ASP A 97 -7.19 -12.26 5.11
N PRO A 98 -6.49 -11.15 5.40
CA PRO A 98 -5.08 -10.97 5.01
C PRO A 98 -4.11 -11.91 5.73
N THR A 99 -4.55 -12.64 6.76
CA THR A 99 -3.69 -13.58 7.47
C THR A 99 -3.52 -14.90 6.73
N THR A 100 -4.43 -15.20 5.80
CA THR A 100 -4.44 -16.47 5.06
C THR A 100 -4.59 -16.30 3.55
N GLN A 101 -5.03 -15.14 3.07
CA GLN A 101 -5.33 -14.91 1.66
C GLN A 101 -4.35 -13.90 1.04
N PRO A 102 -3.82 -14.17 -0.17
CA PRO A 102 -3.10 -13.17 -0.94
C PRO A 102 -4.08 -12.09 -1.43
N LEU A 103 -3.68 -10.83 -1.37
CA LEU A 103 -4.50 -9.70 -1.77
C LEU A 103 -4.72 -9.71 -3.29
N LYS A 104 -5.96 -9.52 -3.74
CA LYS A 104 -6.32 -9.40 -5.16
C LYS A 104 -7.02 -8.07 -5.45
N TRP A 105 -7.03 -7.66 -6.71
CA TRP A 105 -7.79 -6.48 -7.12
C TRP A 105 -9.29 -6.61 -6.84
N SER A 106 -9.85 -7.82 -6.93
CA SER A 106 -11.25 -8.10 -6.60
C SER A 106 -11.59 -7.87 -5.13
N ASP A 107 -10.59 -8.03 -4.25
CA ASP A 107 -10.75 -7.88 -2.81
C ASP A 107 -10.77 -6.40 -2.40
N LEU A 108 -10.41 -5.48 -3.30
CA LEU A 108 -10.32 -4.06 -3.01
C LEU A 108 -11.60 -3.30 -3.38
N GLN A 109 -11.94 -2.33 -2.54
CA GLN A 109 -12.93 -1.31 -2.80
C GLN A 109 -12.25 0.06 -2.80
N LEU A 110 -12.40 0.82 -3.89
CA LEU A 110 -11.97 2.21 -3.94
C LEU A 110 -12.83 3.04 -2.98
N VAL A 111 -12.19 3.71 -2.02
CA VAL A 111 -12.88 4.55 -1.01
C VAL A 111 -12.64 6.03 -1.22
N THR A 112 -11.48 6.41 -1.78
CA THR A 112 -11.14 7.81 -2.07
C THR A 112 -10.33 7.91 -3.35
N THR A 113 -10.63 8.92 -4.18
CA THR A 113 -9.73 9.42 -5.23
C THR A 113 -9.57 10.91 -5.03
N THR A 114 -8.34 11.40 -5.06
CA THR A 114 -8.05 12.84 -4.92
C THR A 114 -7.84 13.50 -6.28
N GLY A 115 -7.85 14.84 -6.28
CA GLY A 115 -7.22 15.62 -7.34
C GLY A 115 -5.71 15.75 -7.16
N LYS A 116 -5.13 16.75 -7.83
CA LYS A 116 -3.70 17.05 -7.77
C LYS A 116 -3.29 17.64 -6.41
N TYR A 117 -2.10 17.28 -5.97
CA TYR A 117 -1.37 17.98 -4.91
C TYR A 117 -0.11 18.60 -5.50
N GLY A 118 0.15 19.86 -5.15
CA GLY A 118 1.44 20.50 -5.49
C GLY A 118 2.61 19.87 -4.73
N PRO A 119 3.86 20.15 -5.13
CA PRO A 119 5.07 19.75 -4.40
C PRO A 119 4.99 20.00 -2.89
N SER A 120 5.14 18.95 -2.09
CA SER A 120 5.16 19.02 -0.62
C SER A 120 5.92 17.82 -0.08
N GLN A 121 6.54 17.96 1.10
CA GLN A 121 7.11 16.81 1.79
C GLN A 121 6.05 15.91 2.43
N ASN A 122 4.84 16.43 2.66
CA ASN A 122 3.77 15.70 3.32
C ASN A 122 2.46 15.88 2.57
N TYR A 123 1.75 14.78 2.33
CA TYR A 123 0.40 14.76 1.80
C TYR A 123 -0.54 14.10 2.81
N SER A 124 -1.73 14.68 2.99
CA SER A 124 -2.78 14.13 3.84
C SER A 124 -4.02 13.88 3.01
N ILE A 125 -4.50 12.64 3.03
CA ILE A 125 -5.68 12.18 2.32
C ILE A 125 -6.71 11.76 3.35
N ASP A 126 -7.75 12.56 3.52
CA ASP A 126 -8.84 12.23 4.42
C ASP A 126 -9.75 11.17 3.77
N VAL A 127 -9.99 10.11 4.52
CA VAL A 127 -10.77 8.95 4.09
C VAL A 127 -11.92 8.75 5.07
N SER A 128 -13.12 8.57 4.53
CA SER A 128 -14.31 8.22 5.29
C SER A 128 -14.89 6.94 4.73
N THR A 129 -15.06 5.94 5.58
CA THR A 129 -15.62 4.63 5.23
C THR A 129 -16.81 4.29 6.11
N SER A 130 -17.53 3.23 5.74
CA SER A 130 -18.65 2.69 6.52
C SER A 130 -18.73 1.18 6.33
N GLY A 131 -19.08 0.44 7.38
CA GLY A 131 -19.31 -1.01 7.29
C GLY A 131 -18.04 -1.87 7.31
N TYR A 132 -16.88 -1.29 7.66
CA TYR A 132 -15.64 -2.04 7.89
C TYR A 132 -15.42 -2.29 9.37
N THR A 133 -15.00 -3.51 9.72
CA THR A 133 -14.67 -3.93 11.09
C THR A 133 -13.56 -4.98 11.09
N GLY A 134 -12.70 -4.93 12.09
CA GLY A 134 -11.58 -5.86 12.25
C GLY A 134 -10.41 -5.55 11.34
N ARG A 135 -9.62 -6.58 11.04
CA ARG A 135 -8.39 -6.49 10.25
C ARG A 135 -8.67 -6.27 8.76
N HIS A 136 -8.00 -5.29 8.17
CA HIS A 136 -8.08 -4.94 6.75
C HIS A 136 -6.72 -4.50 6.21
N VAL A 137 -6.60 -4.43 4.89
CA VAL A 137 -5.47 -3.76 4.22
C VAL A 137 -5.98 -2.48 3.54
N VAL A 138 -5.35 -1.35 3.86
CA VAL A 138 -5.46 -0.12 3.06
C VAL A 138 -4.42 -0.19 1.96
N TYR A 139 -4.83 0.02 0.72
CA TYR A 139 -3.94 0.04 -0.44
C TYR A 139 -3.97 1.43 -1.08
N THR A 140 -2.84 2.14 -1.01
CA THR A 140 -2.69 3.49 -1.54
C THR A 140 -1.85 3.47 -2.81
N ILE A 141 -2.39 4.04 -3.88
CA ILE A 141 -1.69 4.30 -5.13
C ILE A 141 -1.40 5.79 -5.21
N TRP A 142 -0.13 6.15 -5.34
CA TRP A 142 0.32 7.53 -5.53
C TRP A 142 0.91 7.67 -6.93
N GLN A 143 0.25 8.45 -7.80
CA GLN A 143 0.81 8.87 -9.07
C GLN A 143 1.60 10.18 -8.84
N ALA A 144 2.93 10.12 -8.90
CA ALA A 144 3.77 11.30 -8.76
C ALA A 144 3.65 12.20 -10.00
N SER A 145 3.87 13.52 -9.83
CA SER A 145 3.66 14.49 -10.93
C SER A 145 4.91 14.77 -11.77
N HIS A 146 6.11 14.41 -11.30
CA HIS A 146 7.36 14.74 -11.98
C HIS A 146 7.66 13.87 -13.22
N MET A 147 7.10 12.65 -13.28
CA MET A 147 7.12 11.73 -14.42
C MET A 147 6.03 10.67 -14.25
N ASP A 148 5.87 9.76 -15.22
CA ASP A 148 5.01 8.58 -15.04
C ASP A 148 5.68 7.57 -14.09
N GLN A 149 5.58 7.86 -12.79
CA GLN A 149 6.03 7.04 -11.70
C GLN A 149 4.91 6.88 -10.68
N THR A 150 4.66 5.63 -10.30
CA THR A 150 3.56 5.26 -9.42
C THR A 150 4.08 4.45 -8.24
N TYR A 151 3.67 4.81 -7.02
CA TYR A 151 3.98 4.06 -5.80
C TYR A 151 2.77 3.24 -5.35
N PHE A 152 3.03 2.07 -4.77
CA PHE A 152 2.02 1.08 -4.38
C PHE A 152 2.23 0.68 -2.92
N LEU A 153 1.33 1.10 -2.04
CA LEU A 153 1.57 1.08 -0.59
C LEU A 153 0.47 0.29 0.12
N CYS A 154 0.81 -0.88 0.64
CA CYS A 154 -0.05 -1.63 1.57
C CYS A 154 0.14 -1.13 3.00
N SER A 155 -0.94 -1.04 3.76
CA SER A 155 -0.92 -0.74 5.19
C SER A 155 -1.96 -1.59 5.91
N ASP A 156 -1.51 -2.49 6.78
CA ASP A 156 -2.37 -3.30 7.62
C ASP A 156 -3.00 -2.45 8.73
N VAL A 157 -4.33 -2.51 8.81
CA VAL A 157 -5.13 -1.73 9.74
C VAL A 157 -6.14 -2.60 10.46
N ASN A 158 -6.63 -2.10 11.59
CA ASN A 158 -7.74 -2.69 12.32
C ASN A 158 -8.82 -1.62 12.54
N PHE A 159 -10.00 -1.82 11.91
CA PHE A 159 -11.18 -0.97 12.06
C PHE A 159 -11.98 -1.37 13.30
N GLY A 160 -12.06 -0.49 14.30
CA GLY A 160 -12.78 -0.76 15.55
C GLY A 160 -11.88 -0.72 16.78
#